data_AF-A0A1Y5NEN0-F1
#
_entry.id   AF-A0A1Y5NEN0-F1
#
_cell.length_a   1.000
_cell.length_b   1.000
_cell.length_c   1.000
_cell.angle_alpha   90.00
_cell.angle_beta   90.00
_cell.angle_gamma   90.00
#
_symmetry.space_group_name_H-M   'P 1'
#
loop_
_entity.id
_entity.type
_entity.pdbx_description
1 polymer ?
#
loop_
_entity_poly.entity_id
_entity_poly.type
_entity_poly.pdbx_seq_one_letter_code
_entity_poly.pdbx_strand_id
1 'polypeptide(L)' 'MKKVVLILFFALMANAADKFDCSKRYCKEMKSCEEAYHYLRKCGRSGFDRDRDGIPC' A
#
# COMPACT_ATOMS: atom_id res chain seq x y z
N MET A 1 21.68 7.41 -28.99
CA MET A 1 20.50 8.31 -28.86
C MET A 1 19.22 7.58 -28.45
N LYS A 2 18.78 6.50 -29.13
CA LYS A 2 17.59 5.71 -28.73
C LYS A 2 17.63 5.14 -27.29
N LYS A 3 18.80 4.71 -26.80
CA LYS A 3 18.97 4.16 -25.45
C LYS A 3 18.78 5.22 -24.34
N VAL A 4 19.15 6.47 -24.59
CA VAL A 4 19.02 7.58 -23.62
C VAL A 4 17.56 7.98 -23.44
N VAL A 5 16.79 7.99 -24.53
CA VAL A 5 15.34 8.23 -24.49
C VAL A 5 14.62 7.15 -23.66
N LEU A 6 15.03 5.88 -23.81
CA LEU A 6 14.50 4.76 -23.04
C LEU A 6 14.80 4.85 -21.54
N ILE A 7 16.01 5.29 -21.17
CA ILE A 7 16.41 5.46 -19.76
C ILE A 7 15.65 6.64 -19.11
N LEU A 8 15.49 7.75 -19.82
CA LEU A 8 14.71 8.90 -19.35
C LEU A 8 13.23 8.57 -19.14
N PHE A 9 12.65 7.71 -19.99
CA PHE A 9 11.27 7.24 -19.86
C PHE A 9 11.07 6.36 -18.61
N PHE A 10 12.01 5.47 -18.31
CA PHE A 10 11.95 4.64 -17.11
C PHE A 10 12.14 5.45 -15.83
N ALA A 11 12.99 6.48 -15.84
CA ALA A 11 13.20 7.36 -14.69
C ALA A 11 11.96 8.18 -14.31
N LEU A 12 11.11 8.55 -15.28
CA LEU A 12 9.86 9.28 -15.03
C LEU A 12 8.80 8.46 -14.28
N MET A 13 8.82 7.13 -14.38
CA MET A 13 7.79 6.26 -13.80
C MET A 13 8.12 5.77 -12.39
N ALA A 14 9.31 6.07 -11.86
CA ALA A 14 9.84 5.45 -10.65
C ALA A 14 9.36 6.10 -9.32
N ASN A 15 8.55 7.16 -9.36
CA ASN A 15 8.19 7.94 -8.17
C ASN A 15 6.70 7.78 -7.77
N ALA A 16 6.20 6.54 -7.73
CA ALA A 16 4.91 6.28 -7.10
C ALA A 16 5.15 5.98 -5.60
N ALA A 17 4.92 6.98 -4.74
CA ALA A 17 4.84 6.74 -3.31
C ALA A 17 3.53 6.01 -2.98
N ASP A 18 3.57 5.08 -2.02
CA ASP A 18 2.37 4.42 -1.54
C ASP A 18 1.40 5.44 -0.93
N LYS A 19 0.10 5.27 -1.23
CA LYS A 19 -0.98 6.16 -0.78
C LYS A 19 -1.21 6.10 0.73
N PHE A 20 -0.85 4.99 1.37
CA PHE A 20 -1.04 4.74 2.79
C PHE A 20 0.30 4.35 3.42
N ASP A 21 0.56 4.81 4.63
CA ASP A 21 1.69 4.33 5.44
C ASP A 21 1.28 3.09 6.27
N CYS A 22 2.24 2.43 6.94
CA CYS A 22 2.03 1.23 7.75
C CYS A 22 2.17 1.46 9.27
N SER A 23 2.01 2.70 9.76
CA SER A 23 2.29 3.07 11.15
C SER A 23 1.14 2.82 12.14
N LYS A 24 -0.11 2.83 11.66
CA LYS A 24 -1.30 2.68 12.49
C LYS A 24 -1.36 1.32 13.18
N ARG A 25 -1.92 1.32 14.39
CA ARG A 25 -1.92 0.17 15.30
C ARG A 25 -3.31 -0.40 15.55
N TYR A 26 -4.37 0.40 15.36
CA TYR A 26 -5.74 0.05 15.71
C TYR A 26 -6.72 0.32 14.56
N CYS A 27 -7.76 -0.51 14.43
CA CYS A 27 -8.80 -0.38 13.39
C CYS A 27 -9.51 0.99 13.42
N LYS A 28 -9.74 1.56 14.60
CA LYS A 28 -10.34 2.90 14.78
C LYS A 28 -9.55 4.05 14.16
N GLU A 29 -8.30 3.81 13.78
CA GLU A 29 -7.43 4.80 13.12
C GLU A 29 -7.60 4.78 11.60
N MET A 30 -8.14 3.70 11.03
CA MET A 30 -8.40 3.60 9.59
C MET A 30 -9.46 4.62 9.18
N LYS A 31 -9.24 5.28 8.04
CA LYS A 31 -10.13 6.30 7.48
C LYS A 31 -10.96 5.78 6.30
N SER A 32 -10.63 4.60 5.78
CA SER A 32 -11.39 3.97 4.71
C SER A 32 -11.19 2.45 4.70
N CYS A 33 -12.11 1.72 4.08
CA CYS A 33 -11.94 0.29 3.83
C CYS A 33 -10.70 0.02 2.98
N GLU A 34 -10.45 0.85 1.95
CA GLU A 34 -9.26 0.75 1.09
C GLU A 34 -7.96 0.78 1.90
N GLU A 35 -7.87 1.65 2.91
CA GLU A 35 -6.73 1.73 3.81
C GLU A 35 -6.59 0.47 4.67
N ALA A 36 -7.69 -0.03 5.25
CA ALA A 36 -7.66 -1.27 6.03
C ALA A 36 -7.16 -2.46 5.20
N TYR A 37 -7.65 -2.58 3.95
CA TYR A 37 -7.18 -3.58 2.99
C TYR A 37 -5.72 -3.40 2.59
N HIS A 38 -5.22 -2.16 2.54
CA HIS A 38 -3.81 -1.90 2.33
C HIS A 38 -2.98 -2.41 3.52
N TYR A 39 -3.40 -2.13 4.75
CA TYR A 39 -2.70 -2.62 5.95
C TYR A 39 -2.66 -4.15 6.02
N LEU A 40 -3.77 -4.83 5.69
CA LEU A 40 -3.80 -6.28 5.66
C LEU A 40 -2.85 -6.85 4.60
N ARG A 41 -2.95 -6.36 3.36
CA ARG A 41 -2.30 -6.99 2.20
C ARG A 41 -0.88 -6.51 1.92
N LYS A 42 -0.57 -5.24 2.21
CA LYS A 42 0.72 -4.61 1.90
C LYS A 42 1.60 -4.49 3.14
N CYS A 43 1.02 -4.11 4.28
CA CYS A 43 1.77 -3.98 5.53
C CYS A 43 1.87 -5.29 6.33
N GLY A 44 1.16 -6.35 5.93
CA GLY A 44 1.17 -7.65 6.61
C GLY A 44 0.52 -7.63 7.99
N ARG A 45 -0.41 -6.70 8.24
CA ARG A 45 -1.06 -6.51 9.54
C ARG A 45 -2.21 -7.50 9.75
N SER A 46 -1.87 -8.78 9.89
CA SER A 46 -2.84 -9.88 10.11
C SER A 46 -3.77 -9.65 11.30
N GLY A 47 -3.34 -8.90 12.32
CA GLY A 47 -4.18 -8.56 13.47
C GLY A 47 -5.41 -7.70 13.14
N PHE A 48 -5.51 -7.14 11.93
CA PHE A 48 -6.71 -6.44 11.48
C PHE A 48 -7.78 -7.39 10.92
N ASP A 49 -7.43 -8.63 10.57
CA ASP A 49 -8.35 -9.67 10.10
C ASP A 49 -8.28 -10.85 11.08
N ARG A 50 -9.04 -10.73 12.18
CA ARG A 50 -8.87 -11.61 13.35
C ARG A 50 -9.54 -12.98 13.16
N ASP A 51 -10.65 -13.02 12.44
CA ASP A 51 -11.40 -14.22 12.09
C ASP A 51 -10.94 -14.86 10.77
N ARG A 52 -10.07 -14.17 10.01
CA ARG A 52 -9.39 -14.67 8.81
C ARG A 52 -10.34 -14.87 7.64
N ASP A 53 -11.34 -14.03 7.53
CA ASP A 53 -12.27 -14.02 6.40
C ASP A 53 -11.74 -13.18 5.21
N GLY A 54 -10.61 -12.49 5.40
CA GLY A 54 -9.98 -11.63 4.42
C GLY A 54 -10.51 -10.19 4.44
N ILE A 55 -11.39 -9.84 5.39
CA ILE A 55 -11.99 -8.53 5.56
C ILE A 55 -11.35 -7.87 6.79
N PRO A 56 -10.46 -6.88 6.61
CA PRO A 56 -9.82 -6.23 7.73
C PRO A 56 -10.68 -5.16 8.37
N CYS A 57 -10.48 -5.05 9.68
CA CYS A 57 -11.24 -4.24 10.64
C CYS A 57 -12.65 -4.77 10.87
#